data_AF-A0A7Z9ULF4-F1
#
_entry.id   AF-A0A7Z9ULF4-F1
#
_cell.length_a   1.000
_cell.length_b   1.000
_cell.length_c   1.000
_cell.angle_alpha   90.00
_cell.angle_beta   90.00
_cell.angle_gamma   90.00
#
_symmetry.space_group_name_H-M   'P 1'
#
loop_
_entity.id
_entity.type
_entity.pdbx_description
1 polymer ?
#
loop_
_entity_poly.entity_id
_entity_poly.type
_entity_poly.pdbx_seq_one_letter_code
_entity_poly.pdbx_strand_id
1 'polypeptide(L)'
;LSIFGGVTRGLCTVENGSLSMVVETENLQKTENEVTSDRKINLDGSEWVSMNMWGFTPVLFDYLNEMIIEFLEKDGHEMKSEFLIPSVINNLIQSGREPVHVLRSSSSWFGVTYKEDKPYVMGEILKLVDRGIYPQKLF
;
A
#
# COMPACT_ATOMS: atom_id res chain seq x y z
N LEU A 1 -5.38 -9.18 4.62
CA LEU A 1 -6.61 -8.76 3.90
C LEU A 1 -7.78 -8.84 4.89
N SER A 2 -8.77 -7.95 4.79
CA SER A 2 -9.99 -8.12 5.59
C SER A 2 -10.81 -9.30 5.02
N ILE A 3 -11.54 -10.00 5.88
CA ILE A 3 -12.50 -11.04 5.46
C ILE A 3 -13.87 -10.46 5.14
N PHE A 4 -14.10 -9.17 5.43
CA PHE A 4 -15.41 -8.52 5.28
C PHE A 4 -15.59 -7.81 3.93
N GLY A 5 -14.54 -7.75 3.10
CA GLY A 5 -14.62 -7.23 1.75
C GLY A 5 -13.25 -6.90 1.14
N GLY A 6 -13.29 -6.34 -0.06
CA GLY A 6 -12.10 -5.98 -0.83
C GLY A 6 -11.37 -4.77 -0.31
N VAL A 7 -10.06 -4.79 -0.46
CA VAL A 7 -9.19 -3.68 -0.03
C VAL A 7 -8.34 -3.19 -1.19
N THR A 8 -7.99 -1.92 -1.19
CA THR A 8 -7.09 -1.35 -2.20
C THR A 8 -5.65 -1.43 -1.71
N ARG A 9 -4.72 -1.97 -2.52
CA ARG A 9 -3.28 -2.00 -2.22
C ARG A 9 -2.47 -1.75 -3.48
N GLY A 10 -1.31 -1.12 -3.32
CA GLY A 10 -0.28 -1.06 -4.36
C GLY A 10 0.41 -2.41 -4.51
N LEU A 11 0.10 -3.18 -5.55
CA LEU A 11 0.81 -4.42 -5.86
C LEU A 11 2.20 -4.07 -6.41
N CYS A 12 3.22 -4.68 -5.82
CA CYS A 12 4.62 -4.40 -6.10
C CYS A 12 5.28 -5.55 -6.87
N THR A 13 6.08 -5.20 -7.88
CA THR A 13 7.08 -6.11 -8.45
C THR A 13 8.45 -5.71 -7.90
N VAL A 14 9.17 -6.68 -7.36
CA VAL A 14 10.46 -6.45 -6.70
C VAL A 14 11.53 -7.28 -7.40
N GLU A 15 12.59 -6.62 -7.82
CA GLU A 15 13.72 -7.21 -8.51
C GLU A 15 15.01 -6.84 -7.79
N ASN A 16 15.79 -7.83 -7.35
CA ASN A 16 17.06 -7.62 -6.66
C ASN A 16 16.98 -6.67 -5.46
N GLY A 17 15.88 -6.68 -4.71
CA GLY A 17 15.64 -5.81 -3.55
C GLY A 17 15.22 -4.37 -3.89
N SER A 18 15.01 -4.07 -5.17
CA SER A 18 14.49 -2.78 -5.65
C SER A 18 13.07 -2.94 -6.19
N LEU A 19 12.26 -1.89 -6.03
CA LEU A 19 10.91 -1.84 -6.56
C LEU A 19 11.01 -1.55 -8.07
N SER A 20 10.57 -2.49 -8.91
CA SER A 20 10.53 -2.29 -10.37
C SER A 20 9.19 -1.72 -10.85
N MET A 21 8.10 -2.04 -10.13
CA MET A 21 6.77 -1.54 -10.47
C MET A 21 5.88 -1.51 -9.22
N VAL A 22 5.02 -0.49 -9.13
CA VAL A 22 3.91 -0.47 -8.16
C VAL A 22 2.63 -0.02 -8.85
N VAL A 23 1.55 -0.79 -8.69
CA VAL A 23 0.26 -0.48 -9.29
C VAL A 23 -0.85 -0.59 -8.26
N GLU A 24 -1.55 0.51 -8.03
CA GLU A 24 -2.72 0.51 -7.17
C GLU A 24 -3.78 -0.44 -7.73
N THR A 25 -4.19 -1.40 -6.92
CA THR A 25 -5.11 -2.46 -7.30
C THR A 25 -6.24 -2.50 -6.29
N GLU A 26 -7.44 -2.19 -6.78
CA GLU A 26 -8.66 -2.15 -5.99
C GLU A 26 -9.25 -3.54 -5.79
N ASN A 27 -10.08 -3.63 -4.75
CA ASN A 27 -10.92 -4.79 -4.46
C ASN A 27 -10.15 -6.11 -4.30
N LEU A 28 -8.96 -6.07 -3.70
CA LEU A 28 -8.21 -7.27 -3.34
C LEU A 28 -8.96 -8.03 -2.25
N GLN A 29 -9.42 -9.23 -2.57
CA GLN A 29 -10.21 -10.09 -1.68
C GLN A 29 -9.51 -11.43 -1.49
N LYS A 30 -9.56 -11.96 -0.27
CA LYS A 30 -9.15 -13.33 -0.01
C LYS A 30 -10.38 -14.24 -0.03
N THR A 31 -10.42 -15.17 -0.97
CA THR A 31 -11.41 -16.26 -0.99
C THR A 31 -10.81 -17.52 -0.36
N GLU A 32 -11.56 -18.62 -0.29
CA GLU A 32 -11.11 -19.85 0.38
C GLU A 32 -9.79 -20.40 -0.19
N ASN A 33 -9.55 -20.24 -1.50
CA ASN A 33 -8.37 -20.81 -2.16
C ASN A 33 -7.51 -19.80 -2.93
N GLU A 34 -8.01 -18.59 -3.21
CA GLU A 34 -7.35 -17.64 -4.10
C GLU A 34 -7.47 -16.20 -3.59
N VAL A 35 -6.50 -15.36 -3.97
CA VAL A 35 -6.64 -13.91 -3.86
C VAL A 35 -7.16 -13.39 -5.20
N THR A 36 -8.22 -12.60 -5.16
CA THR A 36 -8.82 -12.00 -6.35
C THR A 36 -8.72 -10.49 -6.29
N SER A 37 -8.80 -9.84 -7.44
CA SER A 37 -8.86 -8.38 -7.57
C SER A 37 -9.74 -8.01 -8.76
N ASP A 38 -10.04 -6.72 -8.92
CA ASP A 38 -10.72 -6.23 -10.14
C ASP A 38 -9.84 -6.35 -11.39
N ARG A 39 -8.54 -6.60 -11.22
CA ARG A 39 -7.62 -6.93 -12.31
C ARG A 39 -7.65 -8.44 -12.58
N LYS A 40 -7.64 -8.82 -13.86
CA LYS A 40 -7.50 -10.22 -14.32
C LYS A 40 -6.06 -10.73 -14.16
N ILE A 41 -5.58 -10.77 -12.93
CA ILE A 41 -4.26 -11.27 -12.55
C ILE A 41 -4.45 -12.41 -11.54
N ASN A 42 -3.65 -13.47 -11.68
CA ASN A 42 -3.65 -14.56 -10.71
C ASN A 42 -2.82 -14.14 -9.51
N LEU A 43 -3.41 -14.23 -8.31
CA LEU A 43 -2.75 -13.89 -7.06
C LEU A 43 -2.81 -15.09 -6.10
N ASP A 44 -1.66 -15.48 -5.56
CA ASP A 44 -1.51 -16.60 -4.62
C ASP A 44 -1.44 -16.14 -3.15
N GLY A 45 -1.40 -14.83 -2.93
CA GLY A 45 -1.35 -14.21 -1.60
C GLY A 45 0.06 -14.04 -1.04
N SER A 46 1.09 -14.38 -1.81
CA SER A 46 2.50 -14.10 -1.47
C SER A 46 3.03 -12.82 -2.11
N GLU A 47 2.19 -12.09 -2.86
CA GLU A 47 2.59 -10.88 -3.56
C GLU A 47 3.06 -9.78 -2.61
N TRP A 48 4.04 -9.04 -3.09
CA TRP A 48 4.48 -7.83 -2.41
C TRP A 48 3.41 -6.76 -2.56
N VAL A 49 3.08 -6.11 -1.45
CA VAL A 49 2.16 -4.98 -1.43
C VAL A 49 2.77 -3.82 -0.68
N SER A 50 2.54 -2.61 -1.19
CA SER A 50 2.77 -1.40 -0.42
C SER A 50 1.63 -1.19 0.56
N MET A 51 2.00 -0.99 1.82
CA MET A 51 1.07 -0.59 2.89
C MET A 51 1.06 0.93 3.09
N ASN A 52 1.51 1.68 2.08
CA ASN A 52 1.67 3.12 2.10
C ASN A 52 2.64 3.64 3.18
N MET A 53 3.72 2.88 3.43
CA MET A 53 4.83 3.29 4.28
C MET A 53 6.06 3.53 3.41
N TRP A 54 6.46 4.79 3.31
CA TRP A 54 7.53 5.22 2.41
C TRP A 54 8.57 6.06 3.16
N GLY A 55 9.82 5.95 2.73
CA GLY A 55 10.91 6.83 3.13
C GLY A 55 11.37 7.64 1.93
N PHE A 56 11.36 8.96 2.04
CA PHE A 56 11.71 9.88 0.96
C PHE A 56 12.71 10.93 1.41
N THR A 57 13.49 11.44 0.47
CA THR A 57 14.25 12.68 0.64
C THR A 57 13.42 13.87 0.12
N PRO A 58 13.77 15.12 0.48
CA PRO A 58 12.99 16.29 0.08
C PRO A 58 12.84 16.49 -1.44
N VAL A 59 13.72 15.92 -2.27
CA VAL A 59 13.63 15.99 -3.75
C VAL A 59 12.29 15.48 -4.28
N LEU A 60 11.60 14.60 -3.55
CA LEU A 60 10.26 14.13 -3.92
C LEU A 60 9.29 15.29 -4.16
N PHE A 61 9.38 16.37 -3.39
CA PHE A 61 8.45 17.49 -3.53
C PHE A 61 8.60 18.22 -4.87
N ASP A 62 9.80 18.22 -5.46
CA ASP A 62 10.00 18.80 -6.79
C ASP A 62 9.25 17.99 -7.84
N TYR A 63 9.35 16.66 -7.79
CA TYR A 63 8.59 15.76 -8.66
C TYR A 63 7.09 15.86 -8.45
N LEU A 64 6.63 15.91 -7.20
CA LEU A 64 5.21 16.06 -6.89
C LEU A 64 4.65 17.37 -7.46
N ASN A 65 5.40 18.47 -7.36
CA ASN A 65 4.97 19.77 -7.89
C ASN A 65 4.87 19.77 -9.42
N GLU A 66 5.83 19.18 -10.13
CA GLU A 66 5.78 19.03 -11.59
C GLU A 66 4.55 18.19 -12.00
N MET A 67 4.42 17.00 -11.42
CA MET A 67 3.42 16.01 -11.83
C MET A 67 1.99 16.36 -11.41
N ILE A 68 1.81 17.09 -10.29
CA ILE A 68 0.46 17.49 -9.86
C ILE A 68 -0.13 18.54 -10.81
N ILE A 69 0.70 19.41 -11.39
CA ILE A 69 0.27 20.40 -12.39
C ILE A 69 -0.23 19.66 -13.64
N GLU A 70 0.57 18.71 -14.16
CA GLU A 70 0.18 17.88 -15.31
C GLU A 70 -1.11 17.10 -15.05
N PHE A 71 -1.25 16.54 -13.84
CA PHE A 71 -2.46 15.83 -13.43
C PHE A 71 -3.68 16.74 -13.41
N LEU A 72 -3.58 17.95 -12.85
CA LEU A 72 -4.71 18.88 -12.77
C LEU A 72 -5.16 19.36 -14.15
N GLU A 73 -4.22 19.61 -15.07
CA GLU A 73 -4.55 20.00 -16.44
C GLU A 73 -5.27 18.89 -17.22
N LYS A 74 -4.86 17.63 -16.98
CA LYS A 74 -5.38 16.48 -17.72
C LYS A 74 -6.68 15.93 -17.13
N ASP A 75 -6.69 15.69 -15.83
CA ASP A 75 -7.70 14.89 -15.13
C ASP A 75 -8.39 15.68 -13.99
N GLY A 76 -7.95 16.90 -13.67
CA GLY A 76 -8.44 17.68 -12.54
C GLY A 76 -9.91 18.13 -12.63
N HIS A 77 -10.55 17.99 -13.79
CA HIS A 77 -11.98 18.24 -13.98
C HIS A 77 -12.86 17.02 -13.62
N GLU A 78 -12.28 15.83 -13.54
CA GLU A 78 -12.99 14.60 -13.21
C GLU A 78 -13.27 14.52 -11.70
N MET A 79 -14.54 14.38 -11.32
CA MET A 79 -15.00 14.42 -9.93
C MET A 79 -14.34 13.36 -9.02
N LYS A 80 -13.87 12.25 -9.60
CA LYS A 80 -13.27 11.13 -8.89
C LYS A 80 -11.79 10.92 -9.23
N SER A 81 -11.14 11.88 -9.88
CA SER A 81 -9.71 11.77 -10.14
C SER A 81 -8.93 11.84 -8.82
N GLU A 82 -7.86 11.04 -8.73
CA GLU A 82 -7.00 10.99 -7.55
C GLU A 82 -5.53 11.06 -7.96
N PHE A 83 -4.75 11.88 -7.25
CA PHE A 83 -3.30 11.96 -7.42
C PHE A 83 -2.60 11.09 -6.39
N LEU A 84 -2.26 9.86 -6.79
CA LEU A 84 -1.77 8.83 -5.88
C LEU A 84 -0.24 8.79 -5.81
N ILE A 85 0.31 8.66 -4.60
CA ILE A 85 1.76 8.48 -4.37
C ILE A 85 2.32 7.29 -5.18
N PRO A 86 1.69 6.09 -5.17
CA PRO A 86 2.16 4.96 -5.98
C PRO A 86 2.29 5.28 -7.47
N SER A 87 1.38 6.08 -8.04
CA SER A 87 1.44 6.48 -9.45
C SER A 87 2.65 7.35 -9.76
N VAL A 88 2.96 8.31 -8.88
CA VAL A 88 4.16 9.16 -8.97
C VAL A 88 5.42 8.31 -8.88
N ILE A 89 5.52 7.47 -7.86
CA ILE A 89 6.69 6.61 -7.64
C ILE A 89 6.89 5.64 -8.81
N ASN A 90 5.82 5.03 -9.30
CA ASN A 90 5.88 4.15 -10.46
C ASN A 90 6.39 4.91 -11.71
N ASN A 91 5.95 6.14 -11.95
CA ASN A 91 6.47 6.95 -13.05
C ASN A 91 7.97 7.23 -12.91
N LEU A 92 8.44 7.60 -11.71
CA LEU A 92 9.86 7.88 -11.46
C LEU A 92 10.75 6.64 -11.67
N ILE A 93 10.26 5.46 -11.26
CA ILE A 93 10.95 4.18 -11.48
C ILE A 93 10.97 3.84 -12.98
N GLN A 94 9.82 3.89 -13.65
CA GLN A 94 9.68 3.50 -15.06
C GLN A 94 10.42 4.46 -16.01
N SER A 95 10.55 5.74 -15.64
CA SER A 95 11.35 6.72 -16.37
C SER A 95 12.85 6.66 -16.04
N GLY A 96 13.26 5.80 -15.10
CA GLY A 96 14.66 5.67 -14.67
C GLY A 96 15.20 6.88 -13.93
N ARG A 97 14.32 7.77 -13.42
CA ARG A 97 14.72 8.99 -12.70
C ARG A 97 15.21 8.68 -11.29
N GLU A 98 14.53 7.78 -10.59
CA GLU A 98 14.85 7.44 -9.19
C GLU A 98 14.73 5.93 -8.93
N PRO A 99 15.72 5.29 -8.29
CA PRO A 99 15.59 3.93 -7.79
C PRO A 99 14.87 3.91 -6.44
N VAL A 100 14.06 2.89 -6.20
CA VAL A 100 13.38 2.69 -4.91
C VAL A 100 13.77 1.35 -4.32
N HIS A 101 14.32 1.38 -3.10
CA HIS A 101 14.73 0.17 -2.37
C HIS A 101 13.56 -0.37 -1.54
N VAL A 102 13.39 -1.69 -1.54
CA VAL A 102 12.33 -2.35 -0.76
C VAL A 102 12.92 -2.89 0.54
N LEU A 103 12.38 -2.43 1.67
CA LEU A 103 12.75 -2.92 3.00
C LEU A 103 11.70 -3.93 3.47
N ARG A 104 12.11 -5.19 3.65
CA ARG A 104 11.24 -6.24 4.18
C ARG A 104 11.14 -6.14 5.70
N SER A 105 9.91 -6.08 6.21
CA SER A 105 9.63 -6.26 7.64
C SER A 105 9.09 -7.66 7.93
N SER A 106 9.43 -8.22 9.09
CA SER A 106 8.80 -9.43 9.63
C SER A 106 7.53 -9.13 10.45
N SER A 107 7.17 -7.86 10.59
CA SER A 107 5.97 -7.44 11.31
C SER A 107 4.71 -7.76 10.51
N SER A 108 3.68 -8.24 11.22
CA SER A 108 2.35 -8.39 10.65
C SER A 108 1.65 -7.03 10.58
N TRP A 109 1.11 -6.68 9.41
CA TRP A 109 0.23 -5.53 9.27
C TRP A 109 -1.22 -5.92 9.55
N PHE A 110 -1.89 -5.15 10.39
CA PHE A 110 -3.33 -5.24 10.65
C PHE A 110 -3.91 -3.86 10.91
N GLY A 111 -5.17 -3.67 10.56
CA GLY A 111 -5.87 -2.40 10.67
C GLY A 111 -7.37 -2.58 10.47
N VAL A 112 -8.13 -1.55 10.83
CA VAL A 112 -9.59 -1.56 10.69
C VAL A 112 -9.92 -1.01 9.30
N THR A 113 -10.30 -1.88 8.36
CA THR A 113 -10.80 -1.47 7.05
C THR A 113 -12.32 -1.40 7.06
N TYR A 114 -12.94 -2.43 7.63
CA TYR A 114 -14.38 -2.49 7.92
C TYR A 114 -14.59 -2.39 9.43
N LYS A 115 -15.79 -1.95 9.85
CA LYS A 115 -16.14 -1.82 11.27
C LYS A 115 -15.97 -3.15 12.01
N GLU A 116 -16.23 -4.24 11.32
CA GLU A 116 -16.17 -5.62 11.76
C GLU A 116 -14.73 -6.12 12.02
N ASP A 117 -13.70 -5.45 11.49
CA ASP A 117 -12.29 -5.75 11.79
C ASP A 117 -11.91 -5.33 13.22
N LYS A 118 -12.69 -4.47 13.87
CA LYS A 118 -12.34 -3.87 15.17
C LYS A 118 -12.04 -4.90 16.27
N PRO A 119 -12.86 -5.94 16.51
CA PRO A 119 -12.57 -6.93 17.55
C PRO A 119 -11.26 -7.67 17.30
N TYR A 120 -10.96 -7.98 16.03
CA TYR A 120 -9.70 -8.62 15.64
C TYR A 120 -8.50 -7.72 15.94
N VAL A 121 -8.54 -6.45 15.50
CA VAL A 121 -7.46 -5.48 15.74
C VAL A 121 -7.22 -5.26 17.23
N MET A 122 -8.29 -5.13 18.03
CA MET A 122 -8.18 -5.02 19.49
C MET A 122 -7.51 -6.24 20.11
N GLY A 123 -7.86 -7.44 19.65
CA GLY A 123 -7.24 -8.69 20.10
C GLY A 123 -5.75 -8.76 19.78
N GLU A 124 -5.33 -8.38 18.58
CA GLU A 124 -3.91 -8.36 18.21
C GLU A 124 -3.09 -7.36 19.03
N ILE A 125 -3.64 -6.18 19.31
CA ILE A 125 -2.99 -5.19 20.19
C ILE A 125 -2.85 -5.74 21.61
N LEU A 126 -3.91 -6.33 22.18
CA LEU A 126 -3.87 -6.92 23.52
C LEU A 126 -2.81 -8.01 23.64
N LYS A 127 -2.69 -8.90 22.64
CA LYS A 127 -1.63 -9.92 22.60
C LYS A 127 -0.23 -9.31 22.65
N LEU A 128 0.00 -8.16 22.02
CA LEU A 128 1.29 -7.49 22.05
C LEU A 128 1.59 -6.89 23.43
N VAL A 129 0.56 -6.37 24.11
CA VAL A 129 0.66 -5.87 25.50
C VAL A 129 0.90 -7.02 26.47
N ASP A 130 0.14 -8.12 26.37
CA ASP A 130 0.27 -9.30 27.23
C ASP A 130 1.65 -9.97 27.11
N ARG A 131 2.26 -9.88 25.93
CA ARG A 131 3.63 -10.34 25.67
C ARG A 131 4.72 -9.37 26.15
N GLY A 132 4.34 -8.21 26.70
CA GLY A 132 5.26 -7.19 27.18
C GLY A 132 5.99 -6.43 26.08
N ILE A 133 5.54 -6.50 24.82
CA ILE A 133 6.15 -5.75 23.71
C ILE A 133 5.84 -4.25 23.82
N TYR A 134 4.64 -3.92 24.32
CA TYR A 134 4.21 -2.55 24.59
C TYR A 134 3.62 -2.42 26.00
N PRO A 135 3.72 -1.24 26.65
CA PRO A 135 3.01 -0.98 27.89
C PRO A 135 1.50 -0.86 27.66
N GLN A 136 0.71 -1.05 28.72
CA GLN A 136 -0.74 -0.87 28.66
C GLN A 136 -1.16 0.57 28.30
N LYS A 137 -0.32 1.56 28.65
CA LYS A 137 -0.52 2.97 28.34
C LYS A 137 0.76 3.52 27.71
N LEU A 138 0.65 4.00 26.47
CA LEU A 138 1.79 4.55 25.71
C LEU A 138 2.10 6.00 26.08
N PHE A 139 1.06 6.80 26.33
CA PHE A 139 1.12 8.23 26.63
C PHE A 139 0.17 8.54 27.79
#